data_AF-A0A0R0AU20-F1
#
_entry.id   AF-A0A0R0AU20-F1
#
_cell.length_a   1.000
_cell.length_b   1.000
_cell.length_c   1.000
_cell.angle_alpha   90.00
_cell.angle_beta   90.00
_cell.angle_gamma   90.00
#
_symmetry.space_group_name_H-M   'P 1'
#
loop_
_entity.id
_entity.type
_entity.pdbx_description
1 polymer ?
#
loop_
_entity_poly.entity_id
_entity_poly.type
_entity_poly.pdbx_seq_one_letter_code
_entity_poly.pdbx_strand_id
1 'polypeptide(L)'
;MTLLGLEADADERAIKRAYARRLRVTRPEDDPVAFQRLYQAYQAALAQQGGDAAPPAANLPTQAPTDTVDAEAVAAQLLALACQGNAALLQQSLQQQPELWSLHGKQRIGHAVLQRLVADEPALPRSTFDALSECFGWDDPVRHWDMQRLEAVARRCEQHWLLSPAGAEALAIRYSGISDSLLVPGSDVLPSLREARPAWRNLLSTLQPSRAHQALSLLAALGYWHDLRLPPGLDAGQVAFWSRFGRESDAIHWQSGALRALLAAMVLGLICTWAVVASWPLPASADGTLDGGQRAALIIAAAVLLVPGLWFASHATRAIIRWQSLPEHATTVLPGLRILTIPLAVAAGMGALHLALRFTTGVPVGPLVLLIIASGAVLRIARQRFLRRCSPMEQDAPSCGVVVAIVLIVPALVIALVYWVKDLHEHRDELRWFNR
;
A
#
# COMPACT_ATOMS: atom_id res chain seq x y z
N MET A 1 50.36 -8.95 37.30
CA MET A 1 51.75 -8.44 37.32
C MET A 1 52.58 -8.86 36.10
N THR A 2 52.56 -10.13 35.65
CA THR A 2 53.22 -10.59 34.39
C THR A 2 52.69 -9.90 33.13
N LEU A 3 51.36 -9.72 33.04
CA LEU A 3 50.60 -8.64 32.38
C LEU A 3 51.37 -7.38 31.91
N LEU A 4 51.83 -6.67 32.95
CA LEU A 4 52.27 -5.29 32.92
C LEU A 4 53.80 -5.16 32.97
N GLY A 5 54.54 -6.28 33.12
CA GLY A 5 56.00 -6.27 33.18
C GLY A 5 56.54 -5.46 34.36
N LEU A 6 55.83 -5.50 35.50
CA LEU A 6 56.16 -4.75 36.71
C LEU A 6 56.47 -5.72 37.87
N GLU A 7 57.44 -5.34 38.70
CA GLU A 7 57.78 -5.96 39.98
C GLU A 7 56.60 -5.88 40.97
N ALA A 8 56.60 -6.75 41.98
CA ALA A 8 55.48 -6.94 42.90
C ALA A 8 55.18 -5.74 43.83
N ASP A 9 56.06 -4.74 43.86
CA ASP A 9 55.99 -3.55 44.72
C ASP A 9 55.73 -2.23 43.97
N ALA A 10 55.38 -2.29 42.68
CA ALA A 10 55.27 -1.09 41.85
C ALA A 10 54.14 -0.13 42.29
N ASP A 11 54.49 1.10 42.67
CA ASP A 11 53.58 2.18 43.07
C ASP A 11 52.48 2.50 42.03
N GLU A 12 51.34 3.02 42.49
CA GLU A 12 50.18 3.43 41.67
C GLU A 12 50.55 4.30 40.44
N ARG A 13 51.54 5.20 40.59
CA ARG A 13 52.06 6.04 39.49
C ARG A 13 52.85 5.23 38.45
N ALA A 14 53.56 4.18 38.87
CA ALA A 14 54.27 3.27 37.99
C ALA A 14 53.29 2.37 37.21
N ILE A 15 52.22 1.89 37.87
CA ILE A 15 51.14 1.10 37.25
C ILE A 15 50.44 1.92 36.14
N LYS A 16 50.07 3.18 36.43
CA LYS A 16 49.44 4.08 35.44
C LYS A 16 50.36 4.40 34.27
N ARG A 17 51.67 4.61 34.51
CA ARG A 17 52.66 4.86 33.44
C ARG A 17 52.92 3.62 32.57
N ALA A 18 52.90 2.42 33.14
CA ALA A 18 53.05 1.18 32.38
C ALA A 18 51.81 0.90 31.52
N TYR A 19 50.60 1.15 32.07
CA TYR A 19 49.35 1.07 31.32
C TYR A 19 49.32 2.06 30.14
N ALA A 20 49.68 3.33 30.36
CA ALA A 20 49.74 4.34 29.30
C ALA A 20 50.76 4.00 28.18
N ARG A 21 51.89 3.36 28.54
CA ARG A 21 52.87 2.89 27.55
C ARG A 21 52.34 1.72 26.71
N ARG A 22 51.66 0.74 27.32
CA ARG A 22 51.07 -0.39 26.57
C ARG A 22 49.82 0.00 25.77
N LEU A 23 49.04 0.97 26.25
CA LEU A 23 47.87 1.50 25.56
C LEU A 23 48.25 2.22 24.25
N ARG A 24 49.43 2.84 24.18
CA ARG A 24 49.94 3.45 22.93
C ARG A 24 50.29 2.44 21.85
N VAL A 25 50.59 1.20 22.23
CA VAL A 25 50.98 0.11 21.32
C VAL A 25 49.78 -0.76 20.96
N THR A 26 48.81 -0.89 21.87
CA THR A 26 47.61 -1.72 21.69
C THR A 26 46.42 -0.79 21.40
N ARG A 27 46.21 -0.42 20.13
CA ARG A 27 45.05 0.40 19.76
C ARG A 27 43.76 -0.44 19.87
N PRO A 28 42.67 0.09 20.44
CA PRO A 28 41.42 -0.66 20.64
C PRO A 28 40.79 -1.16 19.34
N GLU A 29 41.10 -0.51 18.22
CA GLU A 29 40.61 -0.86 16.88
C GLU A 29 41.35 -2.04 16.22
N ASP A 30 42.55 -2.40 16.67
CA ASP A 30 43.33 -3.50 16.09
C ASP A 30 43.14 -4.85 16.83
N ASP A 31 42.92 -4.83 18.16
CA ASP A 31 42.63 -6.05 18.95
C ASP A 31 41.80 -5.75 20.23
N PRO A 32 40.47 -5.93 20.18
CA PRO A 32 39.59 -5.65 21.32
C PRO A 32 39.78 -6.63 22.49
N VAL A 33 40.24 -7.86 22.23
CA VAL A 33 40.45 -8.89 23.26
C VAL A 33 41.74 -8.61 24.04
N ALA A 34 42.81 -8.18 23.35
CA ALA A 34 44.05 -7.75 24.00
C ALA A 34 43.83 -6.51 24.88
N PHE A 35 43.01 -5.54 24.43
CA PHE A 35 42.66 -4.37 25.23
C PHE A 35 41.92 -4.73 26.51
N GLN A 36 40.93 -5.64 26.43
CA GLN A 36 40.17 -6.06 27.61
C GLN A 36 41.05 -6.78 28.65
N ARG A 37 41.99 -7.63 28.19
CA ARG A 37 42.97 -8.28 29.07
C ARG A 37 43.93 -7.28 29.73
N LEU A 38 44.35 -6.25 28.99
CA LEU A 38 45.20 -5.18 29.51
C LEU A 38 44.46 -4.35 30.58
N TYR A 39 43.19 -4.02 30.33
CA TYR A 39 42.36 -3.26 31.24
C TYR A 39 42.06 -4.04 32.54
N GLN A 40 41.73 -5.33 32.44
CA GLN A 40 41.53 -6.20 33.60
C GLN A 40 42.80 -6.34 34.44
N ALA A 41 43.97 -6.50 33.80
CA ALA A 41 45.25 -6.57 34.50
C ALA A 41 45.60 -5.25 35.23
N TYR A 42 45.23 -4.10 34.66
CA TYR A 42 45.38 -2.78 35.29
C TYR A 42 44.47 -2.62 36.52
N GLN A 43 43.19 -2.98 36.41
CA GLN A 43 42.26 -2.91 37.55
C GLN A 43 42.66 -3.85 38.68
N ALA A 44 43.10 -5.08 38.36
CA ALA A 44 43.57 -6.02 39.36
C ALA A 44 44.82 -5.52 40.12
N ALA A 45 45.74 -4.82 39.44
CA ALA A 45 46.92 -4.23 40.07
C ALA A 45 46.58 -3.04 40.98
N LEU A 46 45.59 -2.22 40.61
CA LEU A 46 45.08 -1.13 41.45
C LEU A 46 44.33 -1.65 42.68
N ALA A 47 43.57 -2.74 42.53
CA ALA A 47 42.86 -3.36 43.64
C ALA A 47 43.81 -3.96 44.69
N GLN A 48 44.98 -4.48 44.28
CA GLN A 48 46.01 -4.98 45.20
C GLN A 48 46.72 -3.87 46.00
N GLN A 49 46.78 -2.64 45.48
CA GLN A 49 47.36 -1.49 46.21
C GLN A 49 46.35 -0.78 47.11
N GLY A 50 45.04 -1.02 46.94
CA GLY A 50 43.96 -0.37 47.70
C GLY A 50 43.54 -1.09 48.99
N GLY A 51 44.25 -2.15 49.40
CA GLY A 51 43.94 -2.92 50.60
C GLY A 51 44.72 -2.44 51.82
N ASP A 52 44.29 -1.31 52.40
CA ASP A 52 44.43 -0.89 53.81
C ASP A 52 44.60 0.64 53.92
N ALA A 53 43.48 1.36 53.91
CA ALA A 53 43.24 2.55 54.74
C ALA A 53 41.93 3.21 54.30
N ALA A 54 41.01 3.43 55.24
CA ALA A 54 39.84 4.28 55.05
C ALA A 54 40.27 5.67 54.53
N PRO A 55 39.66 6.21 53.46
CA PRO A 55 40.14 7.46 52.88
C PRO A 55 39.79 8.67 53.77
N PRO A 56 40.77 9.48 54.19
CA PRO A 56 40.51 10.85 54.62
C PRO A 56 40.05 11.67 53.42
N ALA A 57 39.06 12.52 53.63
CA ALA A 57 38.55 13.47 52.64
C ALA A 57 39.69 14.31 52.05
N ALA A 58 40.14 13.95 50.85
CA ALA A 58 41.12 14.72 50.08
C ALA A 58 40.68 14.72 48.60
N ASN A 59 39.99 15.80 48.24
CA ASN A 59 39.93 16.42 46.91
C ASN A 59 40.01 15.46 45.70
N LEU A 60 38.87 14.85 45.38
CA LEU A 60 38.56 14.50 44.00
C LEU A 60 38.57 15.80 43.16
N PRO A 61 39.18 15.83 41.97
CA PRO A 61 38.99 16.96 41.06
C PRO A 61 37.49 17.09 40.81
N THR A 62 36.94 18.23 41.21
CA THR A 62 35.58 18.70 40.97
C THR A 62 35.12 18.23 39.60
N GLN A 63 34.12 17.34 39.57
CA GLN A 63 33.33 17.12 38.37
C GLN A 63 32.84 18.48 37.91
N ALA A 64 33.28 18.92 36.73
CA ALA A 64 32.77 20.15 36.13
C ALA A 64 31.22 20.07 36.10
N PRO A 65 30.51 21.15 36.46
CA PRO A 65 29.06 21.15 36.54
C PRO A 65 28.48 20.91 35.15
N THR A 66 28.10 19.66 34.87
CA THR A 66 27.41 19.25 33.63
C THR A 66 25.94 18.90 33.90
N ASP A 67 25.46 19.17 35.11
CA ASP A 67 24.08 18.92 35.55
C ASP A 67 23.10 20.09 35.31
N THR A 68 23.53 21.20 34.71
CA THR A 68 22.68 22.40 34.53
C THR A 68 22.05 22.54 33.14
N VAL A 69 22.28 21.59 32.23
CA VAL A 69 21.75 21.68 30.87
C VAL A 69 20.33 21.16 30.84
N ASP A 70 19.37 22.09 30.68
CA ASP A 70 17.97 21.76 30.49
C ASP A 70 17.76 21.13 29.10
N ALA A 71 17.94 19.81 29.05
CA ALA A 71 17.76 19.01 27.85
C ALA A 71 16.35 19.15 27.26
N GLU A 72 15.34 19.42 28.10
CA GLU A 72 13.99 19.66 27.64
C GLU A 72 13.86 21.02 26.95
N ALA A 73 14.42 22.10 27.50
CA ALA A 73 14.40 23.40 26.83
C ALA A 73 15.10 23.34 25.46
N VAL A 74 16.26 22.69 25.37
CA VAL A 74 16.99 22.53 24.10
C VAL A 74 16.19 21.70 23.10
N ALA A 75 15.58 20.59 23.55
CA ALA A 75 14.73 19.76 22.70
C ALA A 75 13.53 20.53 22.13
N ALA A 76 12.90 21.40 22.95
CA ALA A 76 11.77 22.22 22.49
C ALA A 76 12.20 23.21 21.41
N GLN A 77 13.36 23.86 21.58
CA GLN A 77 13.90 24.79 20.59
C GLN A 77 14.26 24.10 19.27
N LEU A 78 14.89 22.92 19.32
CA LEU A 78 15.21 22.13 18.14
C LEU A 78 13.95 21.70 17.38
N LEU A 79 12.92 21.26 18.09
CA LEU A 79 11.63 20.90 17.48
C LEU A 79 10.93 22.13 16.87
N ALA A 80 10.93 23.27 17.57
CA ALA A 80 10.35 24.50 17.03
C ALA A 80 11.03 24.95 15.73
N LEU A 81 12.35 24.81 15.64
CA LEU A 81 13.11 25.08 14.41
C LEU A 81 12.79 24.06 13.32
N ALA A 82 12.74 22.77 13.68
CA ALA A 82 12.44 21.70 12.74
C ALA A 82 11.03 21.80 12.14
N CYS A 83 10.04 22.26 12.92
CA CYS A 83 8.67 22.55 12.44
C CYS A 83 8.60 23.68 11.40
N GLN A 84 9.62 24.54 11.28
CA GLN A 84 9.69 25.54 10.20
C GLN A 84 9.97 24.90 8.84
N GLY A 85 10.43 23.64 8.82
CA GLY A 85 10.61 22.82 7.64
C GLY A 85 11.87 23.09 6.82
N ASN A 86 12.84 23.86 7.35
CA ASN A 86 14.11 24.11 6.70
C ASN A 86 15.21 23.20 7.26
N ALA A 87 15.44 22.07 6.58
CA ALA A 87 16.43 21.07 7.00
C ALA A 87 17.87 21.62 7.04
N ALA A 88 18.23 22.52 6.12
CA ALA A 88 19.57 23.11 6.09
C ALA A 88 19.83 24.02 7.30
N LEU A 89 18.84 24.85 7.68
CA LEU A 89 18.93 25.66 8.89
C LEU A 89 18.97 24.80 10.15
N LEU A 90 18.16 23.74 10.21
CA LEU A 90 18.17 22.79 11.32
C LEU A 90 19.55 22.14 11.48
N GLN A 91 20.14 21.66 10.38
CA GLN A 91 21.47 21.04 10.39
C GLN A 91 22.55 22.03 10.84
N GLN A 92 22.48 23.29 10.40
CA GLN A 92 23.39 24.34 10.84
C GLN A 92 23.25 24.59 12.36
N SER A 93 22.02 24.69 12.89
CA SER A 93 21.80 24.87 14.32
C SER A 93 22.25 23.67 15.15
N LEU A 94 22.08 22.44 14.65
CA LEU A 94 22.59 21.22 15.30
C LEU A 94 24.13 21.23 15.40
N GLN A 95 24.84 21.76 14.39
CA GLN A 95 26.30 21.88 14.43
C GLN A 95 26.79 22.97 15.41
N GLN A 96 26.02 24.05 15.57
CA GLN A 96 26.38 25.20 16.41
C GLN A 96 26.09 25.00 17.90
N GLN A 97 25.39 23.93 18.30
CA GLN A 97 25.07 23.67 19.70
C GLN A 97 26.21 22.92 20.42
N PRO A 98 26.89 23.55 21.40
CA PRO A 98 28.00 22.92 22.13
C PRO A 98 27.55 21.74 23.01
N GLU A 99 26.28 21.74 23.45
CA GLU A 99 25.70 20.71 24.31
C GLU A 99 25.63 19.32 23.64
N LEU A 100 25.53 19.31 22.30
CA LEU A 100 25.49 18.10 21.48
C LEU A 100 26.86 17.47 21.26
N TRP A 101 27.96 18.14 21.66
CA TRP A 101 29.32 17.61 21.53
C TRP A 101 29.68 16.68 22.69
N SER A 102 28.95 16.77 23.82
CA SER A 102 29.07 15.81 24.91
C SER A 102 28.28 14.54 24.59
N LEU A 103 28.89 13.35 24.76
CA LEU A 103 28.20 12.08 24.52
C LEU A 103 26.94 11.93 25.40
N HIS A 104 27.03 12.34 26.66
CA HIS A 104 25.93 12.22 27.63
C HIS A 104 24.84 13.28 27.41
N GLY A 105 25.20 14.50 27.01
CA GLY A 105 24.24 15.56 26.66
C GLY A 105 23.51 15.24 25.37
N LYS A 106 24.22 14.76 24.34
CA LYS A 106 23.64 14.29 23.08
C LYS A 106 22.59 13.18 23.29
N GLN A 107 22.86 12.23 24.17
CA GLN A 107 21.90 11.16 24.50
C GLN A 107 20.67 11.70 25.25
N ARG A 108 20.86 12.57 26.25
CA ARG A 108 19.74 13.17 27.02
C ARG A 108 18.85 14.04 26.14
N ILE A 109 19.43 14.92 25.32
CA ILE A 109 18.69 15.77 24.39
C ILE A 109 17.99 14.91 23.33
N GLY A 110 18.68 13.92 22.76
CA GLY A 110 18.08 13.00 21.79
C GLY A 110 16.88 12.24 22.36
N HIS A 111 16.97 11.76 23.60
CA HIS A 111 15.85 11.10 24.26
C HIS A 111 14.67 12.06 24.50
N ALA A 112 14.94 13.30 24.93
CA ALA A 112 13.90 14.31 25.14
C ALA A 112 13.20 14.71 23.84
N VAL A 113 13.94 14.87 22.74
CA VAL A 113 13.38 15.13 21.40
C VAL A 113 12.50 13.96 20.97
N LEU A 114 13.00 12.72 21.08
CA LEU A 114 12.26 11.53 20.68
C LEU A 114 10.97 11.35 21.49
N GLN A 115 11.01 11.57 22.80
CA GLN A 115 9.83 11.51 23.66
C GLN A 115 8.75 12.51 23.22
N ARG A 116 9.13 13.74 22.87
CA ARG A 116 8.18 14.74 22.35
C ARG A 116 7.67 14.41 20.96
N LEU A 117 8.51 13.89 20.07
CA LEU A 117 8.07 13.43 18.74
C LEU A 117 7.01 12.31 18.86
N VAL A 118 7.19 11.40 19.81
CA VAL A 118 6.25 10.30 20.06
C VAL A 118 4.97 10.78 20.76
N ALA A 119 5.08 11.74 21.68
CA ALA A 119 3.95 12.23 22.47
C ALA A 119 3.08 13.25 21.71
N ASP A 120 3.71 14.24 21.07
CA ASP A 120 3.03 15.40 20.49
C ASP A 120 2.79 15.25 18.98
N GLU A 121 3.55 14.38 18.30
CA GLU A 121 3.46 14.13 16.84
C GLU A 121 3.36 15.44 16.02
N PRO A 122 4.32 16.37 16.17
CA PRO A 122 4.24 17.69 15.58
C PRO A 122 4.28 17.65 14.05
N ALA A 123 3.74 18.67 13.40
CA ALA A 123 3.80 18.85 11.96
C ALA A 123 5.25 19.10 11.49
N LEU A 124 5.93 18.03 11.05
CA LEU A 124 7.34 18.05 10.66
C LEU A 124 7.54 17.41 9.28
N PRO A 125 8.24 18.07 8.33
CA PRO A 125 8.63 17.43 7.08
C PRO A 125 9.57 16.24 7.30
N ARG A 126 9.55 15.29 6.36
CA ARG A 126 10.42 14.11 6.41
C ARG A 126 11.92 14.47 6.43
N SER A 127 12.32 15.45 5.61
CA SER A 127 13.72 15.90 5.54
C SER A 127 14.28 16.41 6.87
N THR A 128 13.48 17.16 7.64
CA THR A 128 13.86 17.63 8.98
C THR A 128 13.86 16.50 10.02
N PHE A 129 12.97 15.52 9.87
CA PHE A 129 12.96 14.33 10.73
C PHE A 129 14.24 13.51 10.51
N ASP A 130 14.59 13.26 9.25
CA ASP A 130 15.77 12.49 8.88
C ASP A 130 17.05 13.19 9.38
N ALA A 131 17.13 14.53 9.30
CA ALA A 131 18.24 15.29 9.87
C ALA A 131 18.39 15.13 11.40
N LEU A 132 17.28 15.08 12.14
CA LEU A 132 17.29 14.78 13.58
C LEU A 132 17.72 13.33 13.83
N SER A 133 17.18 12.39 13.04
CA SER A 133 17.48 10.96 13.14
C SER A 133 18.96 10.66 12.90
N GLU A 134 19.55 11.27 11.87
CA GLU A 134 20.97 11.18 11.55
C GLU A 134 21.84 11.81 12.66
N CYS A 135 21.43 12.98 13.17
CA CYS A 135 22.17 13.66 14.23
C CYS A 135 22.26 12.81 15.50
N PHE A 136 21.14 12.26 15.97
CA PHE A 136 21.08 11.48 17.21
C PHE A 136 21.44 10.00 17.03
N GLY A 137 21.51 9.51 15.79
CA GLY A 137 21.78 8.12 15.46
C GLY A 137 20.66 7.21 15.94
N TRP A 138 19.41 7.55 15.61
CA TRP A 138 18.24 6.69 15.88
C TRP A 138 18.08 5.57 14.85
N ASP A 139 18.62 5.76 13.64
CA ASP A 139 18.58 4.79 12.54
C ASP A 139 19.64 3.68 12.63
N ASP A 140 20.47 3.66 13.67
CA ASP A 140 21.50 2.63 13.86
C ASP A 140 20.86 1.32 14.32
N PRO A 141 20.89 0.23 13.52
CA PRO A 141 20.27 -1.06 13.87
C PRO A 141 20.91 -1.72 15.10
N VAL A 142 22.11 -1.30 15.52
CA VAL A 142 22.79 -1.80 16.72
C VAL A 142 22.18 -1.21 17.99
N ARG A 143 21.56 -0.02 17.89
CA ARG A 143 20.78 0.58 18.98
C ARG A 143 19.37 0.04 18.87
N HIS A 144 18.94 -0.69 19.89
CA HIS A 144 17.73 -1.52 19.98
C HIS A 144 16.39 -0.73 19.92
N TRP A 145 16.28 0.27 19.04
CA TRP A 145 15.02 0.95 18.77
C TRP A 145 14.21 0.14 17.76
N ASP A 146 12.91 0.03 17.99
CA ASP A 146 11.98 -0.51 16.99
C ASP A 146 11.99 0.41 15.78
N MET A 147 12.77 0.07 14.74
CA MET A 147 12.82 0.79 13.46
C MET A 147 11.41 1.05 12.90
N GLN A 148 10.50 0.09 13.08
CA GLN A 148 9.10 0.22 12.67
C GLN A 148 8.34 1.31 13.44
N ARG A 149 8.63 1.51 14.74
CA ARG A 149 8.01 2.57 15.54
C ARG A 149 8.54 3.94 15.17
N LEU A 150 9.86 4.08 14.96
CA LEU A 150 10.46 5.35 14.55
C LEU A 150 9.90 5.79 13.19
N GLU A 151 9.84 4.86 12.25
CA GLU A 151 9.26 5.08 10.93
C GLU A 151 7.76 5.42 11.02
N ALA A 152 7.01 4.81 11.93
CA ALA A 152 5.60 5.15 12.17
C ALA A 152 5.43 6.57 12.73
N VAL A 153 6.33 7.03 13.61
CA VAL A 153 6.34 8.41 14.13
C VAL A 153 6.70 9.40 13.03
N ALA A 154 7.76 9.12 12.26
CA ALA A 154 8.20 9.95 11.13
C ALA A 154 7.06 10.20 10.14
N ARG A 155 6.37 9.12 9.72
CA ARG A 155 5.21 9.21 8.84
C ARG A 155 4.07 10.04 9.42
N ARG A 156 3.81 9.97 10.73
CA ARG A 156 2.72 10.74 11.37
C ARG A 156 3.04 12.22 11.44
N CYS A 157 4.27 12.58 11.78
CA CYS A 157 4.72 13.97 11.74
C CYS A 157 4.63 14.53 10.31
N GLU A 158 5.03 13.76 9.31
CA GLU A 158 4.93 14.13 7.89
C GLU A 158 3.48 14.30 7.45
N GLN A 159 2.58 13.37 7.79
CA GLN A 159 1.15 13.46 7.49
C GLN A 159 0.52 14.73 8.09
N HIS A 160 0.87 15.05 9.34
CA HIS A 160 0.42 16.26 10.00
C HIS A 160 0.92 17.52 9.26
N TRP A 161 2.17 17.52 8.81
CA TRP A 161 2.73 18.61 8.01
C TRP A 161 2.08 18.74 6.63
N LEU A 162 1.87 17.63 5.90
CA LEU A 162 1.22 17.63 4.58
C LEU A 162 -0.22 18.16 4.62
N LEU A 163 -0.92 17.96 5.74
CA LEU A 163 -2.28 18.47 5.96
C LEU A 163 -2.31 19.93 6.45
N SER A 164 -1.15 20.49 6.81
CA SER A 164 -0.97 21.88 7.19
C SER A 164 -0.84 22.79 5.96
N PRO A 165 -1.09 24.11 6.09
CA PRO A 165 -0.91 25.04 4.97
C PRO A 165 0.55 25.10 4.47
N ALA A 166 1.53 24.86 5.34
CA ALA A 166 2.95 24.86 4.98
C ALA A 166 3.35 23.65 4.11
N GLY A 167 2.66 22.51 4.25
CA GLY A 167 2.90 21.30 3.47
C GLY A 167 1.96 21.09 2.28
N ALA A 168 1.04 22.02 2.02
CA ALA A 168 0.02 21.87 0.98
C ALA A 168 0.62 21.75 -0.44
N GLU A 169 1.69 22.50 -0.72
CA GLU A 169 2.40 22.42 -2.01
C GLU A 169 3.09 21.07 -2.17
N ALA A 170 3.77 20.58 -1.13
CA ALA A 170 4.41 19.26 -1.14
C ALA A 170 3.39 18.13 -1.32
N LEU A 171 2.21 18.25 -0.70
CA LEU A 171 1.11 17.31 -0.91
C LEU A 171 0.61 17.33 -2.37
N ALA A 172 0.47 18.52 -2.98
CA ALA A 172 0.04 18.65 -4.37
C ALA A 172 1.07 18.03 -5.34
N ILE A 173 2.37 18.24 -5.10
CA ILE A 173 3.45 17.61 -5.87
C ILE A 173 3.35 16.08 -5.74
N ARG A 174 3.26 15.54 -4.51
CA ARG A 174 3.16 14.10 -4.29
C ARG A 174 1.90 13.50 -4.94
N TYR A 175 0.78 14.21 -4.88
CA TYR A 175 -0.46 13.82 -5.52
C TYR A 175 -0.32 13.75 -7.05
N SER A 176 0.30 14.75 -7.68
CA SER A 176 0.54 14.76 -9.14
C SER A 176 1.48 13.66 -9.62
N GLY A 177 2.35 13.13 -8.73
CA GLY A 177 3.17 11.95 -9.03
C GLY A 177 2.36 10.64 -9.04
N ILE A 178 1.19 10.60 -8.40
CA ILE A 178 0.34 9.41 -8.28
C ILE A 178 -0.85 9.46 -9.25
N SER A 179 -1.39 10.65 -9.51
CA SER A 179 -2.57 10.85 -10.35
C SER A 179 -2.28 11.82 -11.50
N ASP A 180 -2.79 11.50 -12.69
CA ASP A 180 -2.82 12.42 -13.85
C ASP A 180 -3.71 13.65 -13.61
N SER A 181 -4.52 13.64 -12.55
CA SER A 181 -5.33 14.79 -12.15
C SER A 181 -4.51 15.76 -11.31
N LEU A 182 -4.69 17.07 -11.52
CA LEU A 182 -4.13 18.09 -10.63
C LEU A 182 -5.01 18.22 -9.39
N LEU A 183 -4.39 18.18 -8.21
CA LEU A 183 -5.06 18.55 -6.97
C LEU A 183 -5.24 20.07 -6.97
N VAL A 184 -6.40 20.55 -7.42
CA VAL A 184 -6.69 21.99 -7.38
C VAL A 184 -6.75 22.43 -5.91
N PRO A 185 -5.94 23.44 -5.50
CA PRO A 185 -6.04 24.02 -4.17
C PRO A 185 -7.47 24.53 -3.94
N GLY A 186 -8.13 24.07 -2.87
CA GLY A 186 -9.55 24.36 -2.61
C GLY A 186 -10.54 23.37 -3.23
N SER A 187 -10.08 22.25 -3.79
CA SER A 187 -10.97 21.15 -4.16
C SER A 187 -11.76 20.63 -2.95
N ASP A 188 -13.05 20.34 -3.17
CA ASP A 188 -13.99 19.87 -2.13
C ASP A 188 -13.55 18.56 -1.44
N VAL A 189 -12.58 17.82 -2.00
CA VAL A 189 -12.22 16.47 -1.54
C VAL A 189 -11.57 16.51 -0.16
N LEU A 190 -10.53 17.32 0.04
CA LEU A 190 -9.84 17.40 1.33
C LEU A 190 -10.78 17.89 2.45
N PRO A 191 -11.57 18.98 2.29
CA PRO A 191 -12.60 19.35 3.25
C PRO A 191 -13.61 18.22 3.50
N SER A 192 -14.05 17.52 2.45
CA SER A 192 -15.02 16.42 2.62
C SER A 192 -14.50 15.23 3.42
N LEU A 193 -13.18 15.01 3.44
CA LEU A 193 -12.56 13.97 4.27
C LEU A 193 -12.39 14.40 5.73
N ARG A 194 -12.43 15.70 6.01
CA ARG A 194 -12.40 16.26 7.38
C ARG A 194 -13.79 16.28 8.01
N GLU A 195 -14.83 16.34 7.19
CA GLU A 195 -16.22 16.39 7.64
C GLU A 195 -16.81 14.99 7.89
N ALA A 196 -17.41 14.81 9.07
CA ALA A 196 -18.24 13.64 9.34
C ALA A 196 -19.49 13.67 8.42
N ARG A 197 -19.67 12.63 7.60
CA ARG A 197 -20.86 12.49 6.73
C ARG A 197 -21.41 11.07 6.83
N PRO A 198 -22.74 10.90 6.71
CA PRO A 198 -23.35 9.59 6.73
C PRO A 198 -22.98 8.77 5.48
N ALA A 199 -22.92 7.45 5.63
CA ALA A 199 -22.48 6.53 4.59
C ALA A 199 -23.27 6.64 3.27
N TRP A 200 -24.57 6.94 3.32
CA TRP A 200 -25.39 7.12 2.11
C TRP A 200 -24.95 8.33 1.28
N ARG A 201 -24.52 9.42 1.93
CA ARG A 201 -24.02 10.62 1.25
C ARG A 201 -22.66 10.35 0.60
N ASN A 202 -21.84 9.52 1.25
CA ASN A 202 -20.59 9.04 0.67
C ASN A 202 -20.84 8.10 -0.52
N LEU A 203 -21.85 7.23 -0.46
CA LEU A 203 -22.25 6.42 -1.62
C LEU A 203 -22.67 7.30 -2.81
N LEU A 204 -23.41 8.39 -2.58
CA LEU A 204 -23.75 9.32 -3.66
C LEU A 204 -22.52 10.05 -4.23
N SER A 205 -21.52 10.41 -3.41
CA SER A 205 -20.30 11.03 -3.93
C SER A 205 -19.47 10.06 -4.78
N THR A 206 -19.62 8.74 -4.59
CA THR A 206 -19.04 7.75 -5.51
C THR A 206 -19.66 7.79 -6.91
N LEU A 207 -20.83 8.41 -7.13
CA LEU A 207 -21.40 8.51 -8.49
C LEU A 207 -20.48 9.27 -9.44
N GLN A 208 -19.72 10.22 -8.93
CA GLN A 208 -18.72 10.97 -9.70
C GLN A 208 -17.38 10.20 -9.69
N PRO A 209 -16.94 9.60 -10.81
CA PRO A 209 -15.75 8.76 -10.84
C PRO A 209 -14.48 9.52 -10.45
N SER A 210 -14.38 10.80 -10.81
CA SER A 210 -13.23 11.65 -10.49
C SER A 210 -13.06 11.86 -8.99
N ARG A 211 -14.14 12.08 -8.24
CA ARG A 211 -14.07 12.27 -6.78
C ARG A 211 -13.58 11.03 -6.06
N ALA A 212 -14.04 9.84 -6.48
CA ALA A 212 -13.59 8.59 -5.90
C ALA A 212 -12.10 8.35 -6.16
N HIS A 213 -11.63 8.60 -7.39
CA HIS A 213 -10.21 8.53 -7.71
C HIS A 213 -9.40 9.55 -6.91
N GLN A 214 -9.85 10.80 -6.81
CA GLN A 214 -9.19 11.84 -6.03
C GLN A 214 -9.06 11.47 -4.54
N ALA A 215 -10.11 10.94 -3.92
CA ALA A 215 -10.07 10.54 -2.51
C ALA A 215 -9.07 9.41 -2.27
N LEU A 216 -9.04 8.39 -3.15
CA LEU A 216 -8.09 7.28 -3.06
C LEU A 216 -6.64 7.75 -3.30
N SER A 217 -6.42 8.56 -4.32
CA SER A 217 -5.11 9.12 -4.65
C SER A 217 -4.59 10.06 -3.56
N LEU A 218 -5.47 10.80 -2.88
CA LEU A 218 -5.09 11.63 -1.74
C LEU A 218 -4.71 10.79 -0.52
N LEU A 219 -5.45 9.72 -0.21
CA LEU A 219 -5.06 8.79 0.85
C LEU A 219 -3.72 8.10 0.54
N ALA A 220 -3.48 7.73 -0.72
CA ALA A 220 -2.20 7.20 -1.19
C ALA A 220 -1.08 8.24 -1.08
N ALA A 221 -1.34 9.51 -1.43
CA ALA A 221 -0.38 10.61 -1.29
C ALA A 221 -0.06 10.91 0.18
N LEU A 222 -0.98 10.68 1.11
CA LEU A 222 -0.71 10.75 2.55
C LEU A 222 0.00 9.49 3.08
N GLY A 223 0.29 8.50 2.23
CA GLY A 223 0.89 7.23 2.64
C GLY A 223 -0.01 6.42 3.58
N TYR A 224 -1.33 6.64 3.53
CA TYR A 224 -2.28 5.86 4.33
C TYR A 224 -2.58 4.53 3.66
N TRP A 225 -2.30 3.45 4.38
CA TRP A 225 -2.65 2.07 4.05
C TRP A 225 -3.54 1.52 5.16
N HIS A 226 -4.48 0.64 4.80
CA HIS A 226 -5.67 0.25 5.57
C HIS A 226 -5.43 -0.27 6.99
N ASP A 227 -4.20 -0.61 7.35
CA ASP A 227 -3.80 -1.17 8.65
C ASP A 227 -3.13 -0.12 9.57
N LEU A 228 -3.07 1.14 9.15
CA LEU A 228 -2.40 2.22 9.87
C LEU A 228 -3.38 3.07 10.69
N ARG A 229 -2.85 3.70 11.74
CA ARG A 229 -3.59 4.70 12.53
C ARG A 229 -4.09 5.83 11.62
N LEU A 230 -5.26 6.37 11.95
CA LEU A 230 -5.90 7.45 11.20
C LEU A 230 -4.97 8.67 11.08
N PRO A 231 -4.81 9.26 9.87
CA PRO A 231 -4.06 10.50 9.72
C PRO A 231 -4.71 11.62 10.56
N PRO A 232 -3.92 12.50 11.19
CA PRO A 232 -4.44 13.52 12.09
C PRO A 232 -5.33 14.53 11.35
N GLY A 233 -6.45 14.92 11.97
CA GLY A 233 -7.37 15.92 11.43
C GLY A 233 -8.33 15.44 10.33
N LEU A 234 -8.30 14.16 9.94
CA LEU A 234 -9.31 13.55 9.07
C LEU A 234 -10.40 12.84 9.88
N ASP A 235 -11.60 12.72 9.32
CA ASP A 235 -12.69 11.97 9.93
C ASP A 235 -12.48 10.45 9.77
N ALA A 236 -12.64 9.71 10.87
CA ALA A 236 -12.45 8.26 10.88
C ALA A 236 -13.44 7.53 9.97
N GLY A 237 -14.69 8.00 9.91
CA GLY A 237 -15.74 7.42 9.07
C GLY A 237 -15.46 7.60 7.58
N GLN A 238 -14.97 8.78 7.19
CA GLN A 238 -14.56 9.07 5.81
C GLN A 238 -13.40 8.20 5.36
N VAL A 239 -12.31 8.16 6.13
CA VAL A 239 -11.12 7.38 5.77
C VAL A 239 -11.46 5.88 5.72
N ALA A 240 -12.25 5.38 6.68
CA ALA A 240 -12.73 4.00 6.66
C ALA A 240 -13.59 3.68 5.44
N PHE A 241 -14.48 4.60 5.03
CA PHE A 241 -15.31 4.41 3.84
C PHE A 241 -14.48 4.36 2.56
N TRP A 242 -13.61 5.34 2.33
CA TRP A 242 -12.82 5.44 1.09
C TRP A 242 -11.75 4.36 1.00
N SER A 243 -11.13 4.02 2.11
CA SER A 243 -10.18 2.89 2.16
C SER A 243 -10.90 1.57 1.79
N ARG A 244 -12.07 1.27 2.38
CA ARG A 244 -12.91 0.13 2.00
C ARG A 244 -13.34 0.17 0.53
N PHE A 245 -13.71 1.35 0.03
CA PHE A 245 -14.10 1.54 -1.38
C PHE A 245 -12.97 1.20 -2.36
N GLY A 246 -11.71 1.46 -1.97
CA GLY A 246 -10.52 1.08 -2.75
C GLY A 246 -10.33 -0.43 -2.89
N ARG A 247 -10.96 -1.25 -2.03
CA ARG A 247 -10.95 -2.71 -2.14
C ARG A 247 -12.04 -3.16 -3.10
N GLU A 248 -11.65 -3.67 -4.27
CA GLU A 248 -12.60 -4.15 -5.29
C GLU A 248 -13.54 -5.27 -4.79
N SER A 249 -13.15 -5.99 -3.74
CA SER A 249 -13.92 -7.09 -3.14
C SER A 249 -14.99 -6.62 -2.15
N ASP A 250 -14.92 -5.37 -1.67
CA ASP A 250 -15.82 -4.88 -0.64
C ASP A 250 -17.21 -4.58 -1.20
N ALA A 251 -18.24 -4.82 -0.38
CA ALA A 251 -19.64 -4.61 -0.75
C ALA A 251 -19.93 -3.15 -1.18
N ILE A 252 -19.18 -2.18 -0.66
CA ILE A 252 -19.34 -0.75 -0.99
C ILE A 252 -18.99 -0.49 -2.46
N HIS A 253 -17.90 -1.09 -2.94
CA HIS A 253 -17.50 -0.99 -4.34
C HIS A 253 -18.59 -1.56 -5.26
N TRP A 254 -19.15 -2.72 -4.88
CA TRP A 254 -20.26 -3.34 -5.60
C TRP A 254 -21.53 -2.49 -5.60
N GLN A 255 -21.94 -1.94 -4.45
CA GLN A 255 -23.09 -1.06 -4.32
C GLN A 255 -22.97 0.19 -5.20
N SER A 256 -21.77 0.79 -5.26
CA SER A 256 -21.53 1.96 -6.12
C SER A 256 -21.66 1.64 -7.60
N GLY A 257 -21.15 0.49 -8.03
CA GLY A 257 -21.27 0.01 -9.41
C GLY A 257 -22.72 -0.24 -9.78
N ALA A 258 -23.47 -0.90 -8.91
CA ALA A 258 -24.90 -1.17 -9.08
C ALA A 258 -25.69 0.13 -9.22
N LEU A 259 -25.43 1.12 -8.36
CA LEU A 259 -26.11 2.41 -8.39
C LEU A 259 -25.83 3.17 -9.70
N ARG A 260 -24.57 3.22 -10.15
CA ARG A 260 -24.21 3.84 -11.44
C ARG A 260 -24.89 3.13 -12.62
N ALA A 261 -24.91 1.80 -12.61
CA ALA A 261 -25.56 1.01 -13.65
C ALA A 261 -27.08 1.26 -13.71
N LEU A 262 -27.74 1.36 -12.54
CA LEU A 262 -29.16 1.69 -12.43
C LEU A 262 -29.47 3.12 -12.91
N LEU A 263 -28.64 4.10 -12.57
CA LEU A 263 -28.83 5.47 -13.04
C LEU A 263 -28.65 5.58 -14.56
N ALA A 264 -27.62 4.93 -15.12
CA ALA A 264 -27.42 4.87 -16.55
C ALA A 264 -28.59 4.14 -17.27
N ALA A 265 -29.11 3.07 -16.67
CA ALA A 265 -30.30 2.37 -17.16
C ALA A 265 -31.54 3.26 -17.15
N MET A 266 -31.73 4.06 -16.10
CA MET A 266 -32.84 5.01 -15.98
C MET A 266 -32.75 6.10 -17.06
N VAL A 267 -31.57 6.68 -17.28
CA VAL A 267 -31.34 7.70 -18.32
C VAL A 267 -31.59 7.11 -19.71
N LEU A 268 -31.01 5.94 -19.99
CA LEU A 268 -31.20 5.25 -21.27
C LEU A 268 -32.68 4.89 -21.51
N GLY A 269 -33.36 4.39 -20.47
CA GLY A 269 -34.79 4.09 -20.50
C GLY A 269 -35.64 5.34 -20.77
N LEU A 270 -35.30 6.49 -20.18
CA LEU A 270 -35.98 7.76 -20.43
C LEU A 270 -35.80 8.22 -21.88
N ILE A 271 -34.57 8.14 -22.41
CA ILE A 271 -34.25 8.47 -23.81
C ILE A 271 -35.04 7.57 -24.77
N CYS A 272 -35.06 6.26 -24.51
CA CYS A 272 -35.80 5.30 -25.33
C CYS A 272 -37.31 5.52 -25.25
N THR A 273 -37.85 5.83 -24.07
CA THR A 273 -39.27 6.15 -23.90
C THR A 273 -39.64 7.41 -24.69
N TRP A 274 -38.80 8.46 -24.61
CA TRP A 274 -38.99 9.67 -25.40
C TRP A 274 -38.95 9.38 -26.92
N ALA A 275 -38.00 8.58 -27.38
CA ALA A 275 -37.89 8.19 -28.80
C ALA A 275 -39.11 7.39 -29.28
N VAL A 276 -39.63 6.48 -28.45
CA VAL A 276 -40.85 5.69 -28.73
C VAL A 276 -42.07 6.61 -28.84
N VAL A 277 -42.24 7.54 -27.90
CA VAL A 277 -43.36 8.50 -27.92
C VAL A 277 -43.29 9.41 -29.14
N ALA A 278 -42.10 9.90 -29.49
CA ALA A 278 -41.88 10.74 -30.67
C ALA A 278 -42.15 10.02 -32.00
N SER A 279 -42.01 8.69 -32.02
CA SER A 279 -42.19 7.85 -33.21
C SER A 279 -43.55 7.13 -33.24
N TRP A 280 -44.49 7.50 -32.36
CA TRP A 280 -45.77 6.84 -32.26
C TRP A 280 -46.73 7.24 -33.41
N PRO A 281 -47.47 6.30 -34.03
CA PRO A 281 -47.54 4.87 -33.74
C PRO A 281 -46.42 4.04 -34.38
N LEU A 282 -45.88 3.08 -33.62
CA LEU A 282 -44.86 2.16 -34.11
C LEU A 282 -45.47 1.08 -35.02
N PRO A 283 -44.83 0.75 -36.16
CA PRO A 283 -45.28 -0.35 -37.00
C PRO A 283 -45.09 -1.70 -36.29
N ALA A 284 -45.98 -2.66 -36.59
CA ALA A 284 -45.85 -4.05 -36.13
C ALA A 284 -44.49 -4.67 -36.56
N SER A 285 -44.05 -5.73 -35.87
CA SER A 285 -42.82 -6.44 -36.25
C SER A 285 -42.90 -7.00 -37.66
N ALA A 286 -41.77 -7.12 -38.37
CA ALA A 286 -41.70 -7.66 -39.73
C ALA A 286 -42.34 -9.06 -39.86
N ASP A 287 -42.22 -9.89 -38.81
CA ASP A 287 -42.77 -11.24 -38.77
C ASP A 287 -44.24 -11.28 -38.28
N GLY A 288 -44.87 -10.13 -38.04
CA GLY A 288 -46.24 -10.00 -37.53
C GLY A 288 -46.45 -10.44 -36.07
N THR A 289 -45.41 -10.94 -35.41
CA THR A 289 -45.45 -11.50 -34.04
C THR A 289 -45.78 -10.49 -32.93
N LEU A 290 -45.43 -9.22 -33.11
CA LEU A 290 -45.55 -8.18 -32.08
C LEU A 290 -46.32 -6.98 -32.61
N ASP A 291 -47.34 -6.56 -31.87
CA ASP A 291 -48.07 -5.31 -32.11
C ASP A 291 -47.19 -4.08 -31.76
N GLY A 292 -47.53 -2.90 -32.27
CA GLY A 292 -46.79 -1.65 -32.07
C GLY A 292 -46.57 -1.30 -30.59
N GLY A 293 -47.59 -1.54 -29.74
CA GLY A 293 -47.47 -1.36 -28.29
C GLY A 293 -46.55 -2.39 -27.61
N GLN A 294 -46.58 -3.65 -28.04
CA GLN A 294 -45.68 -4.70 -27.53
C GLN A 294 -44.24 -4.44 -27.94
N ARG A 295 -44.03 -3.97 -29.17
CA ARG A 295 -42.72 -3.56 -29.69
C ARG A 295 -42.15 -2.37 -28.93
N ALA A 296 -42.98 -1.37 -28.61
CA ALA A 296 -42.61 -0.25 -27.74
C ALA A 296 -42.16 -0.72 -26.36
N ALA A 297 -42.93 -1.59 -25.72
CA ALA A 297 -42.62 -2.14 -24.40
C ALA A 297 -41.31 -2.93 -24.40
N LEU A 298 -41.05 -3.74 -25.43
CA LEU A 298 -39.81 -4.49 -25.57
C LEU A 298 -38.59 -3.59 -25.76
N ILE A 299 -38.69 -2.51 -26.54
CA ILE A 299 -37.59 -1.55 -26.73
C ILE A 299 -37.22 -0.89 -25.40
N ILE A 300 -38.21 -0.44 -24.63
CA ILE A 300 -38.00 0.20 -23.33
C ILE A 300 -37.43 -0.82 -22.32
N ALA A 301 -37.99 -2.03 -22.26
CA ALA A 301 -37.51 -3.08 -21.37
C ALA A 301 -36.06 -3.49 -21.71
N ALA A 302 -35.73 -3.65 -22.99
CA ALA A 302 -34.38 -3.94 -23.42
C ALA A 302 -33.40 -2.82 -23.04
N ALA A 303 -33.78 -1.56 -23.23
CA ALA A 303 -32.97 -0.41 -22.86
C ALA A 303 -32.68 -0.34 -21.34
N VAL A 304 -33.70 -0.57 -20.51
CA VAL A 304 -33.56 -0.56 -19.05
C VAL A 304 -32.73 -1.74 -18.53
N LEU A 305 -32.84 -2.92 -19.15
CA LEU A 305 -32.14 -4.12 -18.69
C LEU A 305 -30.71 -4.26 -19.24
N LEU A 306 -30.38 -3.58 -20.34
CA LEU A 306 -29.09 -3.72 -21.01
C LEU A 306 -27.91 -3.29 -20.12
N VAL A 307 -27.97 -2.11 -19.52
CA VAL A 307 -26.84 -1.58 -18.73
C VAL A 307 -26.61 -2.38 -17.44
N PRO A 308 -27.63 -2.68 -16.61
CA PRO A 308 -27.45 -3.51 -15.42
C PRO A 308 -27.04 -4.94 -15.78
N GLY A 309 -27.56 -5.49 -16.89
CA GLY A 309 -27.17 -6.81 -17.40
C GLY A 309 -25.70 -6.88 -17.78
N LEU A 310 -25.20 -5.91 -18.54
CA LEU A 310 -23.78 -5.82 -18.91
C LEU A 310 -22.87 -5.63 -17.69
N TRP A 311 -23.29 -4.78 -16.74
CA TRP A 311 -22.55 -4.57 -15.50
C TRP A 311 -22.46 -5.85 -14.66
N PHE A 312 -23.59 -6.55 -14.48
CA PHE A 312 -23.65 -7.80 -13.74
C PHE A 312 -22.82 -8.90 -14.42
N ALA A 313 -22.93 -9.05 -15.75
CA ALA A 313 -22.13 -9.99 -16.52
C ALA A 313 -20.62 -9.72 -16.42
N SER A 314 -20.22 -8.45 -16.46
CA SER A 314 -18.82 -8.04 -16.24
C SER A 314 -18.33 -8.40 -14.84
N HIS A 315 -19.13 -8.14 -13.79
CA HIS A 315 -18.81 -8.53 -12.42
C HIS A 315 -18.72 -10.05 -12.23
N ALA A 316 -19.69 -10.80 -12.77
CA ALA A 316 -19.70 -12.26 -12.74
C ALA A 316 -18.44 -12.82 -13.42
N THR A 317 -18.08 -12.28 -14.58
CA THR A 317 -16.85 -12.65 -15.30
C THR A 317 -15.62 -12.40 -14.43
N ARG A 318 -15.46 -11.21 -13.83
CA ARG A 318 -14.34 -10.90 -12.92
C ARG A 318 -14.31 -11.82 -11.70
N ALA A 319 -15.46 -12.16 -11.13
CA ALA A 319 -15.56 -13.09 -10.00
C ALA A 319 -15.12 -14.50 -10.39
N ILE A 320 -15.56 -14.99 -11.57
CA ILE A 320 -15.13 -16.28 -12.14
C ILE A 320 -13.62 -16.28 -12.38
N ILE A 321 -13.07 -15.21 -12.97
CA ILE A 321 -11.62 -15.08 -13.19
C ILE A 321 -10.85 -15.14 -11.87
N ARG A 322 -11.29 -14.39 -10.84
CA ARG A 322 -10.67 -14.42 -9.51
C ARG A 322 -10.70 -15.81 -8.90
N TRP A 323 -11.87 -16.48 -8.95
CA TRP A 323 -12.04 -17.84 -8.46
C TRP A 323 -11.17 -18.85 -9.22
N GLN A 324 -11.06 -18.71 -10.54
CA GLN A 324 -10.21 -19.52 -11.41
C GLN A 324 -8.72 -19.25 -11.19
N SER A 325 -8.34 -18.02 -10.86
CA SER A 325 -6.94 -17.63 -10.61
C SER A 325 -6.47 -17.89 -9.17
N LEU A 326 -7.31 -18.44 -8.28
CA LEU A 326 -6.89 -18.79 -6.93
C LEU A 326 -5.75 -19.83 -6.97
N PRO A 327 -4.81 -19.79 -6.01
CA PRO A 327 -3.74 -20.78 -5.90
C PRO A 327 -4.29 -22.22 -5.80
N GLU A 328 -3.51 -23.21 -6.23
CA GLU A 328 -3.91 -24.63 -6.20
C GLU A 328 -4.07 -25.16 -4.77
N HIS A 329 -3.30 -24.60 -3.83
CA HIS A 329 -3.38 -24.91 -2.41
C HIS A 329 -4.57 -24.24 -1.69
N ALA A 330 -5.30 -23.33 -2.35
CA ALA A 330 -6.46 -22.68 -1.75
C ALA A 330 -7.62 -23.69 -1.67
N THR A 331 -8.15 -23.89 -0.46
CA THR A 331 -9.32 -24.75 -0.22
C THR A 331 -10.54 -24.15 -0.93
N THR A 332 -10.98 -24.81 -2.01
CA THR A 332 -12.20 -24.44 -2.75
C THR A 332 -13.24 -25.54 -2.63
N VAL A 333 -14.52 -25.17 -2.67
CA VAL A 333 -15.64 -26.11 -2.44
C VAL A 333 -15.71 -27.21 -3.51
N LEU A 334 -15.24 -26.94 -4.74
CA LEU A 334 -15.28 -27.86 -5.88
C LEU A 334 -14.00 -27.76 -6.73
N PRO A 335 -12.88 -28.40 -6.33
CA PRO A 335 -11.60 -28.29 -7.04
C PRO A 335 -11.65 -28.88 -8.45
N GLY A 336 -12.37 -30.00 -8.65
CA GLY A 336 -12.55 -30.62 -9.98
C GLY A 336 -13.34 -29.74 -10.95
N LEU A 337 -14.36 -29.04 -10.46
CA LEU A 337 -15.14 -28.09 -11.27
C LEU A 337 -14.25 -26.95 -11.76
N ARG A 338 -13.29 -26.47 -10.94
CA ARG A 338 -12.37 -25.38 -11.32
C ARG A 338 -11.55 -25.72 -12.56
N ILE A 339 -11.13 -26.97 -12.70
CA ILE A 339 -10.32 -27.43 -13.85
C ILE A 339 -11.22 -27.69 -15.06
N LEU A 340 -12.42 -28.22 -14.85
CA LEU A 340 -13.36 -28.58 -15.92
C LEU A 340 -14.20 -27.41 -16.46
N THR A 341 -14.19 -26.24 -15.84
CA THR A 341 -15.01 -25.09 -16.27
C THR A 341 -14.72 -24.65 -17.70
N ILE A 342 -13.45 -24.51 -18.09
CA ILE A 342 -13.06 -24.07 -19.43
C ILE A 342 -13.46 -25.11 -20.49
N PRO A 343 -13.10 -26.41 -20.37
CA PRO A 343 -13.51 -27.40 -21.36
C PRO A 343 -15.04 -27.59 -21.41
N LEU A 344 -15.74 -27.50 -20.28
CA LEU A 344 -17.21 -27.58 -20.26
C LEU A 344 -17.86 -26.35 -20.92
N ALA A 345 -17.32 -25.16 -20.72
CA ALA A 345 -17.78 -23.95 -21.40
C ALA A 345 -17.51 -23.99 -22.92
N VAL A 346 -16.37 -24.55 -23.34
CA VAL A 346 -16.06 -24.80 -24.76
C VAL A 346 -17.05 -25.79 -25.37
N ALA A 347 -17.33 -26.91 -24.70
CA ALA A 347 -18.31 -27.90 -25.15
C ALA A 347 -19.72 -27.30 -25.25
N ALA A 348 -20.14 -26.50 -24.26
CA ALA A 348 -21.42 -25.81 -24.27
C ALA A 348 -21.51 -24.80 -25.43
N GLY A 349 -20.46 -24.02 -25.68
CA GLY A 349 -20.39 -23.09 -26.81
C GLY A 349 -20.49 -23.81 -28.16
N MET A 350 -19.77 -24.92 -28.33
CA MET A 350 -19.84 -25.73 -29.55
C MET A 350 -21.22 -26.37 -29.75
N GLY A 351 -21.83 -26.87 -28.67
CA GLY A 351 -23.19 -27.42 -28.70
C GLY A 351 -24.24 -26.37 -29.06
N ALA A 352 -24.13 -25.17 -28.49
CA ALA A 352 -25.02 -24.04 -28.81
C ALA A 352 -24.86 -23.58 -30.27
N LEU A 353 -23.63 -23.53 -30.79
CA LEU A 353 -23.37 -23.26 -32.21
C LEU A 353 -24.09 -24.28 -33.11
N HIS A 354 -23.89 -25.57 -32.82
CA HIS A 354 -24.50 -26.65 -33.58
C HIS A 354 -26.03 -26.57 -33.54
N LEU A 355 -26.62 -26.30 -32.37
CA LEU A 355 -28.06 -26.14 -32.22
C LEU A 355 -28.59 -24.95 -33.03
N ALA A 356 -27.91 -23.80 -32.97
CA ALA A 356 -28.30 -22.59 -33.70
C ALA A 356 -28.25 -22.80 -35.22
N LEU A 357 -27.24 -23.52 -35.73
CA LEU A 357 -27.15 -23.86 -37.14
C LEU A 357 -28.18 -24.90 -37.58
N ARG A 358 -28.57 -25.83 -36.69
CA ARG A 358 -29.51 -26.92 -37.01
C ARG A 358 -30.97 -26.49 -37.02
N PHE A 359 -31.37 -25.63 -36.08
CA PHE A 359 -32.79 -25.33 -35.82
C PHE A 359 -33.27 -24.02 -36.47
N THR A 360 -32.41 -23.27 -37.15
CA THR A 360 -32.80 -21.98 -37.76
C THR A 360 -32.80 -22.07 -39.28
N THR A 361 -33.96 -21.86 -39.91
CA THR A 361 -34.11 -21.76 -41.36
C THR A 361 -33.74 -20.35 -41.82
N GLY A 362 -32.46 -20.00 -41.80
CA GLY A 362 -31.95 -18.66 -42.14
C GLY A 362 -30.60 -18.38 -41.47
N VAL A 363 -30.04 -17.17 -41.61
CA VAL A 363 -28.85 -16.76 -40.84
C VAL A 363 -29.31 -16.38 -39.43
N PRO A 364 -28.97 -17.15 -38.37
CA PRO A 364 -29.39 -16.86 -37.01
C PRO A 364 -28.54 -15.73 -36.41
N VAL A 365 -28.75 -14.50 -36.88
CA VAL A 365 -27.93 -13.33 -36.48
C VAL A 365 -27.92 -13.15 -34.96
N GLY A 366 -29.08 -13.24 -34.29
CA GLY A 366 -29.18 -13.10 -32.84
C GLY A 366 -28.38 -14.15 -32.06
N PRO A 367 -28.63 -15.46 -32.27
CA PRO A 367 -27.86 -16.53 -31.65
C PRO A 367 -26.35 -16.43 -31.93
N LEU A 368 -25.95 -16.07 -33.16
CA LEU A 368 -24.54 -15.92 -33.52
C LEU A 368 -23.87 -14.77 -32.75
N VAL A 369 -24.55 -13.61 -32.61
CA VAL A 369 -24.03 -12.48 -31.83
C VAL A 369 -23.86 -12.87 -30.35
N LEU A 370 -24.86 -13.54 -29.75
CA LEU A 370 -24.75 -14.01 -28.37
C LEU A 370 -23.59 -14.99 -28.20
N LEU A 371 -23.39 -15.87 -29.18
CA LEU A 371 -22.34 -16.87 -29.16
C LEU A 371 -20.94 -16.26 -29.32
N ILE A 372 -20.78 -15.23 -30.16
CA ILE A 372 -19.55 -14.42 -30.28
C ILE A 372 -19.18 -13.81 -28.92
N ILE A 373 -20.16 -13.21 -28.22
CA ILE A 373 -19.96 -12.63 -26.90
C ILE A 373 -19.55 -13.71 -25.88
N ALA A 374 -20.26 -14.85 -25.88
CA ALA A 374 -19.98 -15.96 -24.99
C ALA A 374 -18.60 -16.58 -25.24
N SER A 375 -18.21 -16.82 -26.50
CA SER A 375 -16.90 -17.36 -26.86
C SER A 375 -15.77 -16.39 -26.50
N GLY A 376 -15.98 -15.09 -26.70
CA GLY A 376 -15.05 -14.05 -26.26
C GLY A 376 -14.86 -14.02 -24.74
N ALA A 377 -15.93 -14.23 -23.97
CA ALA A 377 -15.85 -14.32 -22.51
C ALA A 377 -15.05 -15.56 -22.05
N VAL A 378 -15.29 -16.73 -22.66
CA VAL A 378 -14.54 -17.97 -22.36
C VAL A 378 -13.05 -17.80 -22.65
N LEU A 379 -12.70 -17.22 -23.82
CA LEU A 379 -11.31 -16.95 -24.18
C LEU A 379 -10.64 -15.97 -23.20
N ARG A 380 -11.34 -14.89 -22.80
CA ARG A 380 -10.83 -13.94 -21.81
C ARG A 380 -10.55 -14.61 -20.47
N ILE A 381 -11.45 -15.47 -19.99
CA ILE A 381 -11.27 -16.23 -18.74
C ILE A 381 -10.05 -17.14 -18.84
N ALA A 382 -9.91 -17.90 -19.92
CA ALA A 382 -8.80 -18.82 -20.14
C ALA A 382 -7.44 -18.09 -20.22
N ARG A 383 -7.38 -17.00 -21.00
CA ARG A 383 -6.17 -16.17 -21.12
C ARG A 383 -5.77 -15.55 -19.79
N GLN A 384 -6.71 -14.95 -19.06
CA GLN A 384 -6.40 -14.29 -17.79
C GLN A 384 -5.99 -15.27 -16.70
N ARG A 385 -6.57 -16.48 -16.69
CA ARG A 385 -6.09 -17.58 -15.85
C ARG A 385 -4.63 -17.93 -16.15
N PHE A 386 -4.30 -18.13 -17.43
CA PHE A 386 -2.94 -18.44 -17.87
C PHE A 386 -1.95 -17.30 -17.52
N LEU A 387 -2.25 -16.05 -17.86
CA LEU A 387 -1.36 -14.91 -17.61
C LEU A 387 -1.09 -14.67 -16.12
N ARG A 388 -2.11 -14.80 -15.27
CA ARG A 388 -1.95 -14.62 -13.81
C ARG A 388 -1.12 -15.71 -13.15
N ARG A 389 -1.05 -16.91 -13.75
CA ARG A 389 -0.34 -18.07 -13.20
C ARG A 389 1.06 -18.24 -13.81
N CYS A 390 1.15 -18.18 -15.14
CA CYS A 390 2.35 -18.58 -15.86
C CYS A 390 3.22 -17.41 -16.34
N SER A 391 2.65 -16.20 -16.52
CA SER A 391 3.37 -15.09 -17.18
C SER A 391 2.89 -13.71 -16.72
N PRO A 392 3.15 -13.31 -15.46
CA PRO A 392 2.72 -12.02 -14.93
C PRO A 392 3.34 -10.81 -15.67
N MET A 393 4.50 -10.98 -16.31
CA MET A 393 5.14 -9.93 -17.13
C MET A 393 4.40 -9.62 -18.45
N GLU A 394 3.52 -10.49 -18.94
CA GLU A 394 2.84 -10.33 -20.25
C GLU A 394 1.39 -9.78 -20.10
N GLN A 395 1.02 -9.30 -18.91
CA GLN A 395 -0.34 -8.85 -18.59
C GLN A 395 -0.83 -7.64 -19.42
N ASP A 396 0.07 -6.74 -19.82
CA ASP A 396 -0.29 -5.47 -20.47
C ASP A 396 -0.21 -5.48 -22.00
N ALA A 397 0.18 -6.59 -22.63
CA ALA A 397 0.27 -6.65 -24.09
C ALA A 397 -1.14 -6.78 -24.72
N PRO A 398 -1.60 -5.81 -25.55
CA PRO A 398 -2.79 -5.97 -26.36
C PRO A 398 -2.49 -6.97 -27.47
N SER A 399 -2.79 -8.24 -27.24
CA SER A 399 -2.64 -9.28 -28.26
C SER A 399 -3.70 -9.08 -29.35
N CYS A 400 -3.35 -8.46 -30.48
CA CYS A 400 -4.21 -8.29 -31.66
C CYS A 400 -4.90 -9.60 -32.09
N GLY A 401 -4.24 -10.75 -31.89
CA GLY A 401 -4.82 -12.07 -32.16
C GLY A 401 -6.05 -12.42 -31.33
N VAL A 402 -6.19 -11.89 -30.10
CA VAL A 402 -7.37 -12.11 -29.25
C VAL A 402 -8.56 -11.28 -29.74
N VAL A 403 -8.32 -10.09 -30.29
CA VAL A 403 -9.38 -9.26 -30.87
C VAL A 403 -9.96 -9.94 -32.13
N VAL A 404 -9.10 -10.50 -32.97
CA VAL A 404 -9.51 -11.27 -34.16
C VAL A 404 -10.20 -12.58 -33.76
N ALA A 405 -9.68 -13.29 -32.75
CA ALA A 405 -10.29 -14.51 -32.25
C ALA A 405 -11.66 -14.27 -31.61
N ILE A 406 -11.88 -13.13 -30.93
CA ILE A 406 -13.21 -12.78 -30.36
C ILE A 406 -14.28 -12.72 -31.46
N VAL A 407 -13.93 -12.29 -32.69
CA VAL A 407 -14.89 -12.18 -33.79
C VAL A 407 -15.25 -13.55 -34.40
N LEU A 408 -14.40 -14.57 -34.22
CA LEU A 408 -14.60 -15.91 -34.78
C LEU A 408 -14.84 -16.93 -33.66
N ILE A 409 -16.08 -17.41 -33.54
CA ILE A 409 -16.54 -18.31 -32.47
C ILE A 409 -15.61 -19.54 -32.30
N VAL A 410 -15.34 -20.28 -33.37
CA VAL A 410 -14.56 -21.54 -33.29
C VAL A 410 -13.08 -21.28 -32.93
N PRO A 411 -12.34 -20.39 -33.63
CA PRO A 411 -10.99 -19.99 -33.22
C PRO A 411 -10.89 -19.54 -31.76
N ALA A 412 -11.86 -18.76 -31.25
CA ALA A 412 -11.86 -18.32 -29.86
C ALA A 412 -11.85 -19.50 -28.87
N LEU A 413 -12.73 -20.49 -29.12
CA LEU A 413 -12.86 -21.68 -28.28
C LEU A 413 -11.63 -22.59 -28.37
N VAL A 414 -11.04 -22.74 -29.56
CA VAL A 414 -9.81 -23.50 -29.76
C VAL A 414 -8.64 -22.86 -29.00
N ILE A 415 -8.45 -21.54 -29.13
CA ILE A 415 -7.39 -20.82 -28.41
C ILE A 415 -7.61 -20.90 -26.89
N ALA A 416 -8.86 -20.81 -26.42
CA ALA A 416 -9.19 -20.98 -25.01
C ALA A 416 -8.77 -22.37 -24.49
N LEU A 417 -9.00 -23.43 -25.28
CA LEU A 417 -8.56 -24.78 -24.95
C LEU A 417 -7.03 -24.90 -24.94
N VAL A 418 -6.33 -24.26 -25.89
CA VAL A 418 -4.85 -24.24 -25.91
C VAL A 418 -4.29 -23.59 -24.64
N TYR A 419 -4.83 -22.45 -24.21
CA TYR A 419 -4.44 -21.82 -22.95
C TYR A 419 -4.68 -22.73 -21.75
N TRP A 420 -5.81 -23.43 -21.74
CA TRP A 420 -6.14 -24.39 -20.67
C TRP A 420 -5.18 -25.58 -20.63
N VAL A 421 -4.86 -26.19 -21.78
CA VAL A 421 -3.89 -27.30 -21.86
C VAL A 421 -2.51 -26.85 -21.39
N LYS A 422 -2.06 -25.66 -21.82
CA LYS A 422 -0.77 -25.10 -21.43
C LYS A 422 -0.69 -24.84 -19.92
N ASP A 423 -1.73 -24.22 -19.35
CA ASP A 423 -1.85 -24.00 -17.90
C ASP A 423 -1.79 -25.31 -17.10
N LEU A 424 -2.50 -26.35 -17.57
CA LEU A 424 -2.52 -27.67 -16.95
C LEU A 424 -1.16 -28.38 -17.04
N HIS A 425 -0.43 -28.21 -18.15
CA HIS A 425 0.88 -28.82 -18.35
C HIS A 425 1.93 -28.24 -17.39
N GLU A 426 1.95 -26.92 -17.21
CA GLU A 426 2.87 -26.22 -16.31
C GLU A 426 2.62 -26.58 -14.83
N HIS A 427 1.36 -26.75 -14.41
CA HIS A 427 1.00 -26.99 -13.01
C HIS A 427 0.72 -28.46 -12.70
N ARG A 428 1.12 -29.39 -13.58
CA ARG A 428 0.79 -30.82 -13.46
C ARG A 428 1.24 -31.45 -12.13
N ASP A 429 2.31 -30.93 -11.55
CA ASP A 429 2.92 -31.47 -10.32
C ASP A 429 2.27 -30.90 -9.05
N GLU A 430 1.51 -29.80 -9.16
CA GLU A 430 0.77 -29.16 -8.05
C GLU A 430 -0.70 -29.62 -7.96
N LEU A 431 -1.18 -30.23 -9.04
CA LEU A 431 -2.53 -30.75 -9.16
C LEU A 431 -2.75 -31.92 -8.19
N ARG A 432 -3.52 -31.66 -7.13
CA ARG A 432 -3.94 -32.65 -6.12
C ARG A 432 -4.91 -33.73 -6.65
N TRP A 433 -4.78 -34.20 -7.88
CA TRP A 433 -5.55 -35.34 -8.39
C TRP A 433 -5.05 -36.68 -7.83
N PHE A 434 -3.82 -36.75 -7.31
CA PHE A 434 -3.17 -38.02 -6.96
C PHE A 434 -2.73 -38.21 -5.50
N ASN A 435 -2.83 -37.20 -4.62
CA ASN A 435 -2.55 -37.44 -3.19
C ASN A 435 -3.85 -37.74 -2.44
N ARG A 436 -4.28 -39.00 -2.54
CA ARG A 436 -4.94 -39.73 -1.45
C ARG A 436 -4.04 -40.87 -1.02
#